data_AF-A0ABC9Z1R4-F1
#
_entry.id   AF-A0ABC9Z1R4-F1
#
_cell.length_a   1.000
_cell.length_b   1.000
_cell.length_c   1.000
_cell.angle_alpha   90.00
_cell.angle_beta   90.00
_cell.angle_gamma   90.00
#
_symmetry.space_group_name_H-M   'P 1'
#
loop_
_entity.id
_entity.type
_entity.pdbx_description
1 polymer ?
#
loop_
_entity_poly.entity_id
_entity_poly.type
_entity_poly.pdbx_seq_one_letter_code
_entity_poly.pdbx_strand_id
1 'polypeptide(L)' 'MVLYDPASGRPPLARLKAQATRLDAEAVFVPSLEHFGEGEAPGSLVQKLDVITVHPESTYARRAMPPLPDLPRAVADEA' A
#
# COMPACT_ATOMS: atom_id res chain seq x y z
N MET A 1 -6.73 -4.80 3.31
CA MET A 1 -6.23 -3.46 2.92
C MET A 1 -5.95 -2.65 4.17
N VAL A 2 -4.73 -2.13 4.35
CA VAL A 2 -4.38 -1.26 5.49
C VAL A 2 -4.42 0.17 4.99
N LEU A 3 -5.35 0.99 5.51
CA LEU A 3 -5.43 2.42 5.21
C LEU A 3 -4.87 3.20 6.41
N TYR A 4 -4.03 4.19 6.14
CA TYR A 4 -3.39 5.00 7.18
C TYR A 4 -4.06 6.38 7.31
N ASP A 5 -4.31 6.80 8.55
CA ASP A 5 -4.74 8.16 8.92
C ASP A 5 -3.52 9.00 9.40
N PRO A 6 -3.16 10.07 8.68
CA PRO A 6 -2.09 11.02 9.04
C PRO A 6 -2.19 11.60 10.45
N ALA A 7 -3.40 11.69 11.04
CA ALA A 7 -3.65 12.39 12.29
C ALA A 7 -3.00 11.73 13.53
N SER A 8 -2.52 10.51 13.38
CA SER A 8 -2.12 9.64 14.50
C SER A 8 -0.67 9.84 15.00
N GLY A 9 0.04 10.87 14.51
CA GLY A 9 1.31 11.41 15.06
C GLY A 9 2.55 10.51 15.06
N ARG A 10 2.43 9.20 14.82
CA ARG A 10 3.61 8.31 14.73
C ARG A 10 4.32 8.49 13.38
N PRO A 11 5.66 8.54 13.36
CA PRO A 11 6.43 8.66 12.12
C PRO A 11 6.09 7.55 11.10
N PRO A 12 5.99 7.87 9.79
CA PRO A 12 5.64 6.90 8.74
C PRO A 12 6.48 5.61 8.76
N LEU A 13 7.80 5.72 8.95
CA LEU A 13 8.70 4.57 8.99
C LEU A 13 8.42 3.63 10.18
N ALA A 14 8.08 4.17 11.35
CA ALA A 14 7.73 3.36 12.51
C ALA A 14 6.45 2.55 12.24
N ARG A 15 5.51 3.13 11.48
CA ARG A 15 4.27 2.46 11.09
C ARG A 15 4.50 1.37 10.05
N LEU A 16 5.33 1.64 9.05
CA LEU A 16 5.72 0.63 8.05
C LEU A 16 6.30 -0.60 8.75
N LYS A 17 7.26 -0.41 9.67
CA LYS A 17 7.85 -1.50 10.45
C LYS A 17 6.82 -2.29 11.25
N ALA A 18 5.91 -1.60 11.95
CA ALA A 18 4.87 -2.28 12.72
C ALA A 18 3.93 -3.10 11.83
N GLN A 19 3.62 -2.63 10.63
CA GLN A 19 2.79 -3.37 9.67
C GLN A 19 3.52 -4.55 9.07
N ALA A 20 4.77 -4.37 8.66
CA ALA A 20 5.59 -5.46 8.14
C ALA A 20 5.71 -6.60 9.15
N THR A 21 5.99 -6.29 10.42
CA THR A 21 6.02 -7.30 11.49
C THR A 21 4.65 -7.95 11.70
N ARG A 22 3.56 -7.19 11.68
CA ARG A 22 2.20 -7.75 11.87
C ARG A 22 1.79 -8.68 10.73
N LEU A 23 2.21 -8.38 9.51
CA LEU A 23 1.87 -9.14 8.31
C LEU A 23 2.88 -10.24 7.98
N ASP A 24 3.95 -10.36 8.76
CA ASP A 24 5.11 -11.19 8.45
C ASP A 24 5.63 -10.97 7.01
N ALA A 25 5.75 -9.69 6.64
CA ALA A 25 6.10 -9.30 5.28
C ALA A 25 7.59 -9.56 5.01
N GLU A 26 7.87 -10.34 3.98
CA GLU A 26 9.25 -10.63 3.52
C GLU A 26 9.86 -9.47 2.72
N ALA A 27 9.03 -8.61 2.12
CA ALA A 27 9.49 -7.50 1.28
C ALA A 27 8.55 -6.28 1.31
N VAL A 28 9.13 -5.11 1.00
CA VAL A 28 8.42 -3.87 0.69
C VAL A 28 8.84 -3.37 -0.69
N PHE A 29 7.86 -2.96 -1.48
CA PHE A 29 8.07 -2.34 -2.78
C PHE A 29 7.88 -0.83 -2.65
N VAL A 30 8.88 -0.06 -3.08
CA VAL A 30 8.84 1.41 -3.11
C VAL A 30 9.15 1.90 -4.52
N PRO A 31 8.61 3.05 -4.96
CA PRO A 31 8.97 3.61 -6.27
C PRO A 31 10.47 3.91 -6.38
N SER A 32 10.99 4.61 -5.37
CA SER A 32 12.41 4.98 -5.24
C SER A 32 12.81 5.10 -3.77
N LEU A 33 14.12 5.21 -3.51
CA LEU A 33 14.63 5.46 -2.17
C LEU A 33 14.38 6.90 -1.67
N GLU A 34 14.02 7.82 -2.55
CA GLU A 34 13.67 9.21 -2.19
C GLU A 34 12.42 9.30 -1.31
N HIS A 35 11.62 8.23 -1.26
CA HIS A 35 10.51 8.09 -0.31
C HIS A 35 10.97 7.90 1.14
N PHE A 36 12.26 7.68 1.37
CA PHE A 36 12.89 7.69 2.68
C PHE A 36 13.63 9.01 2.90
N GLY A 37 13.64 9.50 4.14
CA GLY A 37 14.11 10.86 4.45
C GLY A 37 15.56 11.17 4.06
N GLU A 38 16.41 10.15 3.94
CA GLU A 38 17.83 10.29 3.57
C GLU A 38 18.13 9.83 2.13
N GLY A 39 17.10 9.45 1.35
CA GLY A 39 17.31 8.90 0.00
C GLY A 39 17.97 7.50 0.00
N GLU A 40 18.03 6.84 1.16
CA GLU A 40 18.64 5.54 1.36
C GLU A 40 17.66 4.58 2.03
N ALA A 41 17.84 3.27 1.80
CA ALA A 41 17.07 2.25 2.48
C ALA A 41 17.38 2.27 3.98
N PRO A 42 16.40 2.47 4.88
CA PRO A 42 16.69 2.50 6.31
C PRO A 42 17.25 1.15 6.76
N GLY A 43 18.45 1.12 7.33
CA GLY A 43 19.10 -0.16 7.70
C GLY A 43 18.25 -1.01 8.66
N SER A 44 17.54 -0.36 9.57
CA SER A 44 16.56 -1.00 10.48
C SER A 44 15.33 -1.64 9.80
N LEU A 45 15.09 -1.35 8.52
CA LEU A 45 14.08 -1.98 7.68
C LEU A 45 14.70 -3.16 6.91
N VAL A 46 15.88 -2.95 6.30
CA VAL A 46 16.65 -3.99 5.58
C VAL A 46 17.03 -5.17 6.49
N GLN A 47 17.24 -4.92 7.79
CA GLN A 47 17.47 -5.99 8.77
C GLN A 47 16.27 -6.93 8.98
N LYS A 48 15.07 -6.56 8.51
CA LYS A 48 13.84 -7.30 8.76
C LYS A 48 13.20 -7.84 7.48
N LEU A 49 13.38 -7.15 6.36
CA LEU A 49 12.73 -7.45 5.09
C LEU A 49 13.48 -6.82 3.93
N ASP A 50 13.22 -7.31 2.73
CA ASP A 50 13.79 -6.78 1.50
C ASP A 50 13.15 -5.44 1.11
N VAL A 51 13.96 -4.47 0.72
CA VAL A 51 13.50 -3.18 0.17
C VAL A 51 13.76 -3.19 -1.32
N ILE A 52 12.69 -3.26 -2.11
CA ILE A 52 12.74 -3.39 -3.57
C ILE A 52 12.25 -2.09 -4.21
N THR A 53 13.09 -1.48 -5.04
CA THR A 53 12.69 -0.34 -5.87
C THR A 53 12.01 -0.82 -7.15
N VAL A 54 10.97 -0.11 -7.59
CA VAL A 54 10.17 -0.49 -8.77
C VAL A 54 10.41 0.49 -9.91
N HIS A 55 10.84 -0.01 -11.07
CA HIS A 55 10.98 0.76 -12.29
C HIS A 55 10.22 0.09 -13.46
N PRO A 56 9.43 0.83 -14.25
CA PRO A 56 9.16 2.26 -14.15
C PRO A 56 8.23 2.61 -12.96
N GLU A 57 8.36 3.82 -12.43
CA GLU A 57 7.50 4.36 -11.36
C GLU A 57 6.11 4.73 -11.90
N SER A 58 5.34 3.73 -12.32
CA SER A 58 3.98 3.95 -12.83
C SER A 58 3.00 3.98 -11.67
N THR A 59 2.56 5.19 -11.29
CA THR A 59 1.49 5.36 -10.30
C THR A 59 0.13 5.46 -10.98
N TYR A 60 -0.75 4.51 -10.71
CA TYR A 60 -2.14 4.55 -11.17
C TYR A 60 -3.03 5.12 -10.06
N ALA A 61 -3.46 6.38 -10.22
CA ALA A 61 -4.41 6.97 -9.29
C ALA A 61 -5.72 6.16 -9.29
N ARG A 62 -6.32 5.98 -8.11
CA ARG A 62 -7.70 5.49 -8.01
C ARG A 62 -8.59 6.51 -8.72
N ARG A 63 -8.99 6.24 -9.97
CA ARG A 63 -10.09 6.98 -10.59
C ARG A 63 -11.33 6.70 -9.74
N ALA A 64 -12.13 7.73 -9.45
CA ALA A 64 -13.48 7.51 -8.98
C ALA A 64 -14.17 6.66 -10.05
N MET A 65 -14.30 5.36 -9.80
CA MET A 65 -15.15 4.52 -10.62
C MET A 65 -16.54 5.15 -10.49
N PRO A 66 -17.20 5.55 -11.59
CA PRO A 66 -18.62 5.85 -11.50
C PRO A 66 -19.30 4.65 -10.83
N PRO A 67 -20.30 4.87 -9.96
CA PRO A 67 -21.02 3.77 -9.34
C PRO A 67 -21.43 2.79 -10.44
N LEU A 68 -21.31 1.48 -10.17
CA LEU A 68 -21.82 0.49 -11.12
C LEU A 68 -23.26 0.88 -11.45
N PRO A 69 -23.66 0.91 -12.74
CA PRO A 69 -25.04 1.13 -13.08
C PRO A 69 -25.89 0.11 -12.32
N ASP A 70 -27.04 0.55 -11.81
CA ASP A 70 -28.01 -0.34 -11.18
C ASP A 70 -28.39 -1.41 -12.22
N LEU A 71 -27.75 -2.57 -12.13
CA LEU A 71 -28.13 -3.71 -12.93
C LEU A 71 -29.53 -4.11 -12.44
N PRO A 72 -30.52 -4.24 -13.33
CA PRO A 72 -31.83 -4.72 -12.93
C PRO A 72 -31.61 -6.03 -12.17
N ARG A 73 -32.18 -6.11 -10.95
CA ARG A 73 -32.16 -7.33 -10.14
C ARG A 73 -32.57 -8.46 -11.08
N ALA A 74 -31.67 -9.42 -11.30
CA ALA A 74 -31.97 -10.59 -12.10
C ALA A 74 -33.28 -11.14 -11.55
N VAL A 75 -34.33 -11.02 -12.34
CA VAL A 75 -35.61 -11.67 -12.06
C VAL A 75 -35.23 -13.13 -12.03
N ALA A 76 -35.25 -13.73 -10.84
CA ALA A 76 -35.14 -15.17 -10.73
C ALA A 76 -36.28 -15.69 -11.60
N ASP A 77 -35.92 -16.42 -12.64
CA ASP A 77 -36.85 -17.12 -13.52
C ASP A 77 -37.59 -18.13 -12.62
N GLU A 78 -38.76 -17.74 -12.13
CA GLU A 78 -39.67 -18.66 -11.45
C GLU A 78 -40.23 -19.58 -12.52
N ALA A 79 -39.72 -20.82 -12.52
CA ALA A 79 -40.16 -21.94 -13.33
C ALA A 79 -41.60 -22.39 -13.01
#